data_AF-A0A920UI58-F1
#
_entry.id   AF-A0A920UI58-F1
#
_cell.length_a   1.000
_cell.length_b   1.000
_cell.length_c   1.000
_cell.angle_alpha   90.00
_cell.angle_beta   90.00
_cell.angle_gamma   90.00
#
_symmetry.space_group_name_H-M   'P 1'
#
loop_
_entity.id
_entity.type
_entity.pdbx_description
1 polymer ?
#
loop_
_entity_poly.entity_id
_entity_poly.type
_entity_poly.pdbx_seq_one_letter_code
_entity_poly.pdbx_strand_id
1 'polypeptide(L)'
;MFNKLVKLATGFIFAMSAASPAMAGGEAEVLHWWTSGGEAKALQVLKDDFAKKGGTWKDMPVAGGGGDAAMVTLKSRIVSGDPPTAAQIKGPTIQEYDDEGVVAPYHINSVASAENWDSLLSSQVANHMKCDGFTKYCAAPVNIHRIDWFWAKKRVLDFPWTKNANLLG
;
A
#
# COMPACT_ATOMS: atom_id res chain seq x y z
N MET A 1 53.26 -49.46 19.18
CA MET A 1 53.64 -48.99 17.84
C MET A 1 52.51 -49.31 16.88
N PHE A 2 51.93 -48.26 16.27
CA PHE A 2 51.20 -48.23 14.99
C PHE A 2 50.17 -49.33 14.69
N ASN A 3 48.87 -49.01 14.77
CA ASN A 3 48.12 -48.69 13.54
C ASN A 3 46.64 -48.32 13.76
N LYS A 4 46.34 -47.11 13.27
CA LYS A 4 45.15 -46.73 12.49
C LYS A 4 43.79 -46.64 13.22
N LEU A 5 43.60 -45.44 13.78
CA LEU A 5 42.39 -44.62 13.66
C LEU A 5 41.60 -44.89 12.36
N VAL A 6 40.48 -45.60 12.48
CA VAL A 6 39.41 -45.58 11.46
C VAL A 6 38.39 -44.54 11.93
N LYS A 7 38.50 -43.35 11.33
CA LYS A 7 37.52 -42.27 11.46
C LYS A 7 36.25 -42.69 10.72
N LEU A 8 35.15 -42.91 11.46
CA LEU A 8 33.81 -42.90 10.87
C LEU A 8 33.41 -41.43 10.69
N ALA A 9 33.61 -40.91 9.48
CA ALA A 9 33.09 -39.63 9.06
C ALA A 9 31.65 -39.84 8.57
N THR A 10 30.67 -39.54 9.42
CA THR A 10 29.26 -39.45 9.01
C THR A 10 29.11 -38.18 8.17
N GLY A 11 28.93 -38.36 6.85
CA GLY A 11 28.74 -37.26 5.91
C GLY A 11 27.43 -36.53 6.16
N PHE A 12 27.51 -35.25 6.54
CA PHE A 12 26.39 -34.32 6.48
C PHE A 12 26.25 -33.89 5.01
N ILE A 13 25.22 -34.37 4.32
CA ILE A 13 24.83 -33.83 3.01
C ILE A 13 24.15 -32.49 3.30
N PHE A 14 24.93 -31.41 3.21
CA PHE A 14 24.39 -30.06 3.18
C PHE A 14 23.79 -29.85 1.79
N ALA A 15 22.48 -30.05 1.66
CA ALA A 15 21.74 -29.64 0.48
C ALA A 15 21.76 -28.10 0.43
N MET A 16 22.72 -27.54 -0.31
CA MET A 16 22.65 -26.14 -0.74
C MET A 16 21.44 -26.00 -1.65
N SER A 17 20.30 -25.61 -1.07
CA SER A 17 19.22 -24.97 -1.81
C SER A 17 19.81 -23.69 -2.40
N ALA A 18 20.19 -23.74 -3.67
CA ALA A 18 20.50 -22.54 -4.43
C ALA A 18 19.24 -21.67 -4.42
N ALA A 19 19.25 -20.61 -3.62
CA ALA A 19 18.29 -19.53 -3.73
C ALA A 19 18.50 -18.91 -5.12
N SER A 20 17.68 -19.33 -6.08
CA SER A 20 17.58 -18.61 -7.35
C SER A 20 17.07 -17.21 -6.99
N PRO A 21 17.72 -16.12 -7.44
CA PRO A 21 17.13 -14.81 -7.29
C PRO A 21 15.80 -14.85 -8.04
N ALA A 22 14.70 -14.67 -7.32
CA ALA A 22 13.39 -14.52 -7.93
C ALA A 22 13.37 -13.18 -8.69
N MET A 23 13.94 -13.16 -9.88
CA MET A 23 13.69 -12.16 -10.89
C MET A 23 12.33 -12.47 -11.52
N ALA A 24 11.26 -12.26 -10.76
CA ALA A 24 9.91 -12.28 -11.28
C ALA A 24 9.39 -10.85 -11.21
N GLY A 25 9.30 -10.19 -12.37
CA GLY A 25 8.41 -9.06 -12.54
C GLY A 25 6.99 -9.56 -12.35
N GLY A 26 6.54 -9.61 -11.10
CA GLY A 26 5.21 -10.12 -10.74
C GLY A 26 4.14 -9.23 -11.35
N GLU A 27 3.05 -9.86 -11.80
CA GLU A 27 1.81 -9.11 -12.02
C GLU A 27 1.27 -8.68 -10.65
N ALA A 28 0.96 -7.40 -10.51
CA ALA A 28 0.32 -6.86 -9.33
C ALA A 28 -1.08 -6.40 -9.70
N GLU A 29 -2.09 -7.11 -9.19
CA GLU A 29 -3.47 -6.64 -9.24
C GLU A 29 -3.72 -5.64 -8.11
N VAL A 30 -4.12 -4.41 -8.46
CA VAL A 30 -4.26 -3.33 -7.49
C VAL A 30 -5.69 -2.82 -7.42
N LEU A 31 -6.33 -3.03 -6.27
CA LEU A 31 -7.68 -2.53 -5.97
C LEU A 31 -7.60 -1.09 -5.44
N HIS A 32 -8.25 -0.14 -6.09
CA HIS A 32 -8.24 1.28 -5.66
C HIS A 32 -9.53 2.02 -6.05
N TRP A 33 -9.74 3.23 -5.51
CA TRP A 33 -10.90 4.08 -5.87
C TRP A 33 -10.54 5.34 -6.67
N TRP A 34 -9.27 5.50 -7.03
CA TRP A 34 -8.78 6.57 -7.92
C TRP A 34 -9.34 6.48 -9.34
N THR A 35 -10.47 7.13 -9.56
CA THR A 35 -11.25 7.03 -10.80
C THR A 35 -11.59 8.38 -11.43
N SER A 36 -11.42 9.50 -10.71
CA SER A 36 -11.56 10.83 -11.30
C SER A 36 -10.39 11.17 -12.24
N GLY A 37 -10.57 12.15 -13.12
CA GLY A 37 -9.54 12.52 -14.10
C GLY A 37 -8.22 13.01 -13.48
N GLY A 38 -8.24 13.57 -12.27
CA GLY A 38 -7.03 13.97 -11.55
C GLY A 38 -6.34 12.78 -10.88
N GLU A 39 -7.12 11.92 -10.23
CA GLU A 39 -6.63 10.71 -9.56
C GLU A 39 -6.05 9.69 -10.56
N ALA A 40 -6.69 9.50 -11.71
CA ALA A 40 -6.21 8.60 -12.75
C ALA A 40 -4.83 9.03 -13.29
N LYS A 41 -4.57 10.34 -13.41
CA LYS A 41 -3.25 10.85 -13.81
C LYS A 41 -2.18 10.55 -12.76
N ALA A 42 -2.50 10.69 -11.47
CA ALA A 42 -1.57 10.34 -10.41
C ALA A 42 -1.28 8.83 -10.38
N LEU A 43 -2.30 7.99 -10.56
CA LEU A 43 -2.14 6.55 -10.65
C LEU A 43 -1.27 6.13 -11.84
N GLN A 44 -1.39 6.81 -12.98
CA GLN A 44 -0.56 6.51 -14.15
C GLN A 44 0.94 6.64 -13.85
N VAL A 45 1.35 7.58 -13.00
CA VAL A 45 2.76 7.72 -12.58
C VAL A 45 3.24 6.46 -11.85
N LEU A 46 2.41 5.87 -10.99
CA LEU A 46 2.75 4.62 -10.29
C LEU A 46 2.80 3.43 -11.24
N LYS A 47 1.82 3.32 -12.16
CA LYS A 47 1.79 2.29 -13.21
C LYS A 47 3.07 2.31 -14.05
N ASP A 48 3.47 3.50 -14.49
CA ASP A 48 4.66 3.69 -15.32
C ASP A 48 5.96 3.37 -14.56
N ASP A 49 6.07 3.76 -13.29
CA ASP A 49 7.24 3.42 -12.46
C ASP A 49 7.34 1.92 -12.19
N PHE A 50 6.21 1.25 -11.92
CA PHE A 50 6.18 -0.20 -11.73
C PHE A 50 6.58 -0.95 -13.01
N ALA A 51 6.06 -0.51 -14.16
CA ALA A 51 6.42 -1.06 -15.46
C ALA A 51 7.91 -0.87 -15.79
N LYS A 52 8.49 0.30 -15.50
CA LYS A 52 9.93 0.57 -15.67
C LYS A 52 10.81 -0.34 -14.83
N LYS A 53 10.32 -0.79 -13.67
CA LYS A 53 10.99 -1.75 -12.79
C LYS A 53 10.70 -3.22 -13.17
N GLY A 54 10.02 -3.45 -14.30
CA GLY A 54 9.72 -4.77 -14.85
C GLY A 54 8.43 -5.42 -14.33
N GLY A 55 7.62 -4.71 -13.56
CA GLY A 55 6.34 -5.20 -13.07
C GLY A 55 5.21 -5.09 -14.10
N THR A 56 4.16 -5.92 -13.95
CA THR A 56 2.94 -5.80 -14.75
C THR A 56 1.79 -5.33 -13.88
N TRP A 57 1.16 -4.21 -14.22
CA TRP A 57 0.03 -3.68 -13.46
C TRP A 57 -1.31 -4.21 -13.99
N LYS A 58 -2.04 -4.95 -13.17
CA LYS A 58 -3.43 -5.33 -13.44
C LYS A 58 -4.35 -4.40 -12.65
N ASP A 59 -5.07 -3.56 -13.38
CA ASP A 59 -5.89 -2.52 -12.78
C ASP A 59 -7.22 -3.06 -12.26
N MET A 60 -7.58 -2.71 -11.01
CA MET A 60 -8.87 -3.05 -10.44
C MET A 60 -9.54 -1.81 -9.80
N PRO A 61 -10.02 -0.86 -10.62
CA PRO A 61 -10.69 0.33 -10.11
C PRO A 61 -12.10 0.00 -9.61
N VAL A 62 -12.46 0.55 -8.45
CA VAL A 62 -13.85 0.58 -7.94
C VAL A 62 -14.29 2.03 -7.83
N ALA A 63 -15.23 2.43 -8.68
CA ALA A 63 -15.74 3.80 -8.69
C ALA A 63 -16.54 4.12 -7.41
N GLY A 64 -16.27 5.28 -6.83
CA GLY A 64 -16.90 5.72 -5.59
C GLY A 64 -15.93 6.53 -4.74
N GLY A 65 -16.06 7.86 -4.78
CA GLY A 65 -15.20 8.77 -4.02
C GLY A 65 -15.22 8.41 -2.53
N GLY A 66 -14.05 8.31 -1.92
CA GLY A 66 -13.91 7.98 -0.51
C GLY A 66 -13.68 6.49 -0.22
N GLY A 67 -13.92 5.57 -1.17
CA GLY A 67 -13.49 4.18 -1.08
C GLY A 67 -14.45 3.18 -0.43
N ASP A 68 -15.65 3.59 -0.02
CA ASP A 68 -16.59 2.69 0.67
C ASP A 68 -16.97 1.47 -0.19
N ALA A 69 -17.28 1.69 -1.47
CA ALA A 69 -17.53 0.61 -2.42
C ALA A 69 -16.30 -0.30 -2.62
N ALA A 70 -15.10 0.30 -2.66
CA ALA A 70 -13.85 -0.44 -2.80
C ALA A 70 -13.60 -1.37 -1.60
N MET A 71 -13.93 -0.93 -0.38
CA MET A 71 -13.80 -1.75 0.83
C MET A 71 -14.81 -2.90 0.88
N VAL A 72 -16.03 -2.70 0.39
CA VAL A 72 -17.01 -3.79 0.25
C VAL A 72 -16.50 -4.85 -0.73
N THR A 73 -15.98 -4.43 -1.89
CA THR A 73 -15.39 -5.33 -2.88
C THR A 73 -14.19 -6.07 -2.32
N LEU A 74 -13.27 -5.36 -1.64
CA LEU A 74 -12.10 -5.94 -1.01
C LEU A 74 -12.49 -7.02 0.00
N LYS A 75 -13.42 -6.71 0.91
CA LYS A 75 -13.91 -7.68 1.90
C LYS A 75 -14.51 -8.92 1.25
N SER A 76 -15.32 -8.75 0.20
CA SER A 76 -15.90 -9.89 -0.53
C SER A 76 -14.81 -10.80 -1.12
N ARG A 77 -13.76 -10.21 -1.68
CA ARG A 77 -12.66 -10.93 -2.33
C ARG A 77 -11.75 -11.67 -1.34
N ILE A 78 -11.47 -11.05 -0.19
CA ILE A 78 -10.76 -11.70 0.91
C ILE A 78 -11.55 -12.94 1.39
N VAL A 79 -12.85 -12.79 1.63
CA VAL A 79 -13.71 -13.89 2.12
C VAL A 79 -13.84 -15.01 1.08
N SER A 80 -13.80 -14.70 -0.22
CA SER A 80 -13.82 -15.70 -1.29
C SER A 80 -12.46 -16.34 -1.58
N GLY A 81 -11.40 -15.98 -0.83
CA GLY A 81 -10.06 -16.53 -1.03
C GLY A 81 -9.36 -16.02 -2.30
N ASP A 82 -9.77 -14.86 -2.82
CA ASP A 82 -9.23 -14.22 -4.02
C ASP A 82 -8.79 -12.76 -3.73
N PRO A 83 -7.90 -12.52 -2.76
CA PRO A 83 -7.45 -11.17 -2.46
C PRO A 83 -6.60 -10.59 -3.61
N PRO A 84 -6.66 -9.27 -3.87
CA PRO A 84 -5.75 -8.62 -4.83
C PRO A 84 -4.31 -8.64 -4.30
N THR A 85 -3.33 -8.41 -5.17
CA THR A 85 -1.92 -8.27 -4.76
C THR A 85 -1.71 -7.08 -3.83
N ALA A 86 -2.40 -5.97 -4.10
CA ALA A 86 -2.42 -4.80 -3.23
C ALA A 86 -3.81 -4.13 -3.25
N ALA A 87 -4.14 -3.45 -2.16
CA ALA A 87 -5.34 -2.64 -2.08
C ALA A 87 -5.04 -1.27 -1.46
N GLN A 88 -5.69 -0.24 -2.00
CA GLN A 88 -5.74 1.07 -1.36
C GLN A 88 -6.61 0.94 -0.10
N ILE A 89 -6.03 1.21 1.08
CA ILE A 89 -6.72 1.17 2.38
C ILE A 89 -6.35 2.45 3.13
N LYS A 90 -7.25 2.96 3.96
CA LYS A 90 -7.05 4.17 4.77
C LYS A 90 -7.42 3.92 6.22
N GLY A 91 -6.80 4.69 7.12
CA GLY A 91 -7.24 4.73 8.52
C GLY A 91 -6.96 3.43 9.30
N PRO A 92 -7.68 3.22 10.42
CA PRO A 92 -7.50 2.06 11.31
C PRO A 92 -7.74 0.70 10.66
N THR A 93 -8.44 0.65 9.53
CA THR A 93 -8.73 -0.58 8.79
C THR A 93 -7.47 -1.35 8.36
N ILE A 94 -6.32 -0.67 8.26
CA ILE A 94 -5.03 -1.34 8.03
C ILE A 94 -4.72 -2.31 9.17
N GLN A 95 -4.81 -1.85 10.41
CA GLN A 95 -4.57 -2.66 11.60
C GLN A 95 -5.67 -3.71 11.80
N GLU A 96 -6.93 -3.35 11.53
CA GLU A 96 -8.05 -4.31 11.63
C GLU A 96 -7.84 -5.54 10.73
N TYR A 97 -7.43 -5.33 9.48
CA TYR A 97 -7.13 -6.45 8.57
C TYR A 97 -5.85 -7.21 8.92
N ASP A 98 -4.91 -6.58 9.62
CA ASP A 98 -3.76 -7.29 10.17
C ASP A 98 -4.17 -8.21 11.32
N ASP A 99 -4.97 -7.69 12.26
CA ASP A 99 -5.49 -8.42 13.41
C ASP A 99 -6.42 -9.58 12.99
N GLU A 100 -7.17 -9.42 11.88
CA GLU A 100 -7.96 -10.49 11.25
C GLU A 100 -7.09 -11.53 10.51
N GLY A 101 -5.77 -11.33 10.43
CA GLY A 101 -4.83 -12.24 9.80
C GLY A 101 -4.78 -12.15 8.27
N VAL A 102 -5.46 -11.15 7.68
CA VAL A 102 -5.45 -10.91 6.23
C VAL A 102 -4.11 -10.34 5.78
N VAL A 103 -3.58 -9.36 6.53
CA VAL A 103 -2.33 -8.66 6.18
C VAL A 103 -1.13 -9.24 6.91
N ALA A 104 -1.32 -9.87 8.08
CA ALA A 104 -0.23 -10.38 8.92
C ALA A 104 0.82 -11.26 8.20
N PRO A 105 0.43 -12.15 7.26
CA PRO A 105 1.39 -12.95 6.50
C PRO A 105 2.22 -12.16 5.47
N TYR A 106 1.83 -10.92 5.15
CA TYR A 106 2.33 -10.14 4.01
C TYR A 106 2.98 -8.81 4.43
N HIS A 107 3.48 -8.71 5.67
CA HIS A 107 4.22 -7.53 6.12
C HIS A 107 5.39 -7.18 5.19
N ILE A 108 5.56 -5.90 4.93
CA ILE A 108 6.59 -5.33 4.04
C ILE A 108 7.80 -4.79 4.82
N ASN A 109 7.98 -5.23 6.05
CA ASN A 109 8.99 -4.69 6.97
C ASN A 109 10.43 -4.82 6.45
N SER A 110 10.73 -5.87 5.67
CA SER A 110 12.04 -6.06 5.06
C SER A 110 12.38 -4.94 4.08
N VAL A 111 11.42 -4.53 3.24
CA VAL A 111 11.56 -3.40 2.30
C VAL A 111 11.72 -2.09 3.07
N ALA A 112 10.83 -1.83 4.02
CA ALA A 112 10.85 -0.59 4.81
C ALA A 112 12.16 -0.41 5.59
N SER A 113 12.72 -1.51 6.11
CA SER A 113 14.01 -1.51 6.81
C SER A 113 15.18 -1.29 5.85
N ALA A 114 15.19 -1.95 4.69
CA ALA A 114 16.23 -1.77 3.67
C ALA A 114 16.27 -0.34 3.12
N GLU A 115 15.12 0.31 3.01
CA GLU A 115 14.97 1.69 2.53
C GLU A 115 14.95 2.73 3.66
N ASN A 116 15.16 2.30 4.91
CA ASN A 116 15.23 3.16 6.10
C ASN A 116 14.02 4.10 6.28
N TRP A 117 12.80 3.58 6.11
CA TRP A 117 11.56 4.38 6.13
C TRP A 117 11.34 5.18 7.42
N ASP A 118 11.79 4.67 8.57
CA ASP A 118 11.68 5.38 9.86
C ASP A 118 12.46 6.70 9.89
N SER A 119 13.42 6.91 8.97
CA SER A 119 14.12 8.18 8.80
C SER A 119 13.44 9.14 7.79
N LEU A 120 12.58 8.60 6.93
CA LEU A 120 11.92 9.32 5.84
C LEU A 120 10.52 9.79 6.23
N LEU A 121 9.87 9.08 7.15
CA LEU A 121 8.50 9.32 7.56
C LEU A 121 8.44 10.02 8.92
N SER A 122 7.42 10.86 9.12
CA SER A 122 7.09 11.32 10.47
C SER A 122 6.63 10.13 11.32
N SER A 123 6.84 10.20 12.64
CA SER A 123 6.41 9.14 13.57
C SER A 123 4.92 8.82 13.46
N GLN A 124 4.09 9.84 13.19
CA GLN A 124 2.65 9.68 13.00
C GLN A 124 2.33 8.84 11.76
N VAL A 125 2.97 9.12 10.62
CA VAL A 125 2.76 8.36 9.38
C VAL A 125 3.33 6.95 9.51
N ALA A 126 4.55 6.83 10.06
CA ALA A 126 5.19 5.54 10.30
C ALA A 126 4.30 4.64 11.17
N ASN A 127 3.83 5.13 12.32
CA ASN A 127 2.98 4.36 13.22
C ASN A 127 1.65 3.97 12.55
N HIS A 128 1.06 4.85 11.74
CA HIS A 128 -0.17 4.54 11.00
C HIS A 128 0.01 3.39 9.97
N MET A 129 1.23 3.19 9.48
CA MET A 129 1.59 2.15 8.51
C MET A 129 2.14 0.88 9.15
N LYS A 130 2.39 0.89 10.47
CA LYS A 130 2.87 -0.27 11.22
C LYS A 130 1.71 -1.04 11.85
N CYS A 131 1.85 -2.35 11.87
CA CYS A 131 1.00 -3.31 12.56
C CYS A 131 1.84 -4.11 13.58
N ASP A 132 1.29 -5.19 14.14
CA ASP A 132 1.96 -6.02 15.16
C ASP A 132 2.49 -5.16 16.33
N GLY A 133 1.58 -4.45 17.01
CA GLY A 133 1.95 -3.53 18.09
C GLY A 133 2.82 -2.35 17.67
N PHE A 134 2.64 -1.86 16.43
CA PHE A 134 3.43 -0.79 15.81
C PHE A 134 4.91 -1.14 15.59
N THR A 135 5.23 -2.41 15.38
CA THR A 135 6.62 -2.87 15.22
C THR A 135 7.00 -3.16 13.78
N LYS A 136 6.05 -3.55 12.93
CA LYS A 136 6.32 -3.98 11.54
C LYS A 136 5.49 -3.19 10.54
N TYR A 137 6.12 -2.75 9.46
CA TYR A 137 5.38 -2.14 8.35
C TYR A 137 4.51 -3.19 7.64
N CYS A 138 3.22 -2.91 7.58
CA CYS A 138 2.18 -3.72 6.91
C CYS A 138 1.55 -2.98 5.72
N ALA A 139 1.78 -1.67 5.62
CA ALA A 139 1.30 -0.83 4.51
C ALA A 139 2.36 0.20 4.08
N ALA A 140 2.26 0.66 2.83
CA ALA A 140 3.12 1.69 2.27
C ALA A 140 2.35 3.02 2.15
N PRO A 141 2.83 4.13 2.76
CA PRO A 141 2.16 5.42 2.64
C PRO A 141 2.44 6.01 1.26
N VAL A 142 1.39 6.44 0.54
CA VAL A 142 1.55 7.05 -0.79
C VAL A 142 1.51 8.58 -0.73
N ASN A 143 0.67 9.17 0.13
CA ASN A 143 0.54 10.61 0.25
C ASN A 143 -0.06 11.04 1.60
N ILE A 144 -0.14 12.35 1.80
CA ILE A 144 -0.86 12.98 2.90
C ILE A 144 -1.88 13.94 2.28
N HIS A 145 -3.15 13.53 2.28
CA HIS A 145 -4.25 14.41 1.90
C HIS A 145 -4.65 15.31 3.07
N ARG A 146 -4.92 16.58 2.77
CA ARG A 146 -5.48 17.54 3.72
C ARG A 146 -6.96 17.75 3.42
N ILE A 147 -7.80 17.66 4.46
CA ILE A 147 -9.27 17.65 4.33
C ILE A 147 -9.93 18.99 4.65
N ASP A 148 -9.27 19.83 5.44
CA ASP A 148 -9.76 21.11 5.94
C ASP A 148 -9.50 22.27 4.96
N TRP A 149 -9.60 21.99 3.65
CA TRP A 149 -9.49 23.03 2.62
C TRP A 149 -10.86 23.59 2.24
N PHE A 150 -10.90 24.90 1.98
CA PHE A 150 -12.02 25.55 1.33
C PHE A 150 -11.62 25.97 -0.09
N TRP A 151 -12.35 25.47 -1.08
CA TRP A 151 -12.12 25.77 -2.49
C TRP A 151 -13.13 26.82 -2.95
N ALA A 152 -12.65 27.99 -3.37
CA ALA A 152 -13.51 29.11 -3.75
C ALA A 152 -13.15 29.68 -5.12
N LYS A 153 -14.16 30.15 -5.86
CA LYS A 153 -13.95 30.92 -7.08
C LYS A 153 -13.78 32.39 -6.72
N LYS A 154 -12.58 32.95 -6.95
CA LYS A 154 -12.25 34.36 -6.68
C LYS A 154 -13.33 35.33 -7.19
N ARG A 155 -13.78 35.17 -8.44
CA ARG A 155 -14.84 36.01 -9.03
C ARG A 155 -16.14 36.05 -8.22
N VAL A 156 -16.52 34.92 -7.60
CA VAL A 156 -17.74 34.82 -6.79
C VAL A 156 -17.55 35.52 -5.45
N LEU A 157 -16.36 35.41 -4.85
CA LEU A 157 -16.01 36.10 -3.62
C LEU A 157 -15.90 37.62 -3.80
N ASP A 158 -15.34 38.05 -4.93
CA ASP A 158 -15.19 39.48 -5.26
C ASP A 158 -16.51 40.12 -5.73
N PHE A 159 -17.57 39.33 -5.95
CA PHE A 159 -18.85 39.87 -6.37
C PHE A 159 -19.39 40.80 -5.27
N PRO A 160 -19.84 42.03 -5.60
CA PRO A 160 -20.31 42.99 -4.60
C PRO A 160 -21.71 42.62 -4.10
N TRP A 161 -21.79 41.58 -3.28
CA TRP A 161 -23.02 41.05 -2.67
C TRP A 161 -23.80 42.12 -1.90
N THR A 162 -23.13 43.14 -1.39
CA THR A 162 -23.73 44.25 -0.62
C THR A 162 -24.47 45.29 -1.45
N LYS A 163 -24.33 45.31 -2.79
CA LYS A 163 -25.00 46.31 -3.66
C LYS A 163 -26.38 45.88 -4.17
N ASN A 164 -26.79 44.62 -3.94
CA ASN A 164 -28.05 44.06 -4.45
C ASN A 164 -29.02 43.61 -3.33
N ALA A 165 -28.76 43.99 -2.07
CA ALA A 165 -29.60 43.62 -0.93
C ALA A 165 -31.00 44.28 -0.92
N ASN A 166 -31.29 45.20 -1.84
CA ASN A 166 -32.58 45.90 -1.94
C ASN A 166 -33.57 45.26 -2.92
N LEU A 167 -33.33 44.03 -3.40
CA LEU A 167 -34.23 43.33 -4.34
C LEU A 167 -35.16 42.29 -3.69
N LEU A 168 -35.23 42.26 -2.35
CA LEU A 168 -36.14 41.39 -1.58
C LEU A 168 -37.13 42.19 -0.71
N GLY A 169 -37.29 43.49 -0.97
CA GLY A 169 -38.29 44.35 -0.33
C GLY A 169 -39.45 44.65 -1.26
#